data_AF-R5QG79-F1
#
_entry.id   AF-R5QG79-F1
#
_cell.length_a   1.000
_cell.length_b   1.000
_cell.length_c   1.000
_cell.angle_alpha   90.00
_cell.angle_beta   90.00
_cell.angle_gamma   90.00
#
_symmetry.space_group_name_H-M   'P 1'
#
loop_
_entity.id
_entity.type
_entity.pdbx_description
1 polymer ?
#
loop_
_entity_poly.entity_id
_entity_poly.type
_entity_poly.pdbx_seq_one_letter_code
_entity_poly.pdbx_strand_id
1 'polypeptide(L)'
;MKKIILMFFLALFTFASFPTFAQNLPFSQLTKEQKDERCRQACGHKGFFYDRMGAKFAGQEIVCTRYPDPCGYNCTKGWNIRYAESLGNPYTCQTAVQN
;
A
#
# COMPACT_ATOMS: atom_id res chain seq x y z
N MET A 1 -48.08 -2.60 -39.26
CA MET A 1 -47.79 -2.51 -37.81
C MET A 1 -46.62 -3.43 -37.49
N LYS A 2 -45.58 -2.88 -36.83
CA LYS A 2 -44.53 -3.53 -36.01
C LYS A 2 -43.85 -4.81 -36.54
N LYS A 3 -42.54 -4.69 -36.84
CA LYS A 3 -41.46 -5.41 -36.13
C LYS A 3 -40.10 -4.82 -36.51
N ILE A 4 -39.58 -3.97 -35.62
CA ILE A 4 -38.20 -3.49 -35.54
C ILE A 4 -37.45 -4.51 -34.69
N ILE A 5 -36.37 -5.12 -35.20
CA ILE A 5 -35.18 -5.58 -34.45
C ILE A 5 -34.02 -5.62 -35.47
N LEU A 6 -33.46 -4.47 -35.83
CA LEU A 6 -32.16 -3.97 -35.34
C LEU A 6 -31.05 -5.03 -35.37
N MET A 7 -30.44 -5.18 -36.55
CA MET A 7 -29.19 -5.92 -36.73
C MET A 7 -28.04 -5.18 -36.05
N PHE A 8 -27.37 -5.92 -35.16
CA PHE A 8 -25.96 -5.81 -34.79
C PHE A 8 -25.10 -5.03 -35.79
N PHE A 9 -24.54 -3.89 -35.40
CA PHE A 9 -23.21 -3.48 -35.89
C PHE A 9 -22.48 -2.68 -34.80
N LEU A 10 -21.49 -3.36 -34.25
CA LEU A 10 -20.22 -2.88 -33.71
C LEU A 10 -20.27 -1.65 -32.78
N ALA A 11 -20.10 -1.97 -31.50
CA ALA A 11 -19.54 -1.09 -30.49
C ALA A 11 -18.22 -0.48 -30.96
N LEU A 12 -18.22 0.83 -31.23
CA LEU A 12 -17.03 1.67 -31.18
C LEU A 12 -16.98 2.35 -29.81
N PHE A 13 -16.94 1.55 -28.74
CA PHE A 13 -16.32 2.00 -27.51
C PHE A 13 -14.81 1.87 -27.74
N THR A 14 -14.21 2.90 -28.31
CA THR A 14 -12.77 3.13 -28.14
C THR A 14 -12.56 3.41 -26.66
N PHE A 15 -12.45 2.34 -25.86
CA PHE A 15 -11.82 2.41 -24.57
C PHE A 15 -10.42 2.94 -24.85
N ALA A 16 -10.23 4.24 -24.63
CA ALA A 16 -8.91 4.80 -24.47
C ALA A 16 -8.28 3.97 -23.35
N SER A 17 -7.43 3.03 -23.74
CA SER A 17 -6.56 2.30 -22.84
C SER A 17 -5.62 3.35 -22.26
N PHE A 18 -6.07 4.01 -21.19
CA PHE A 18 -5.23 4.82 -20.35
C PHE A 18 -4.04 3.94 -19.96
N PRO A 19 -2.80 4.35 -20.29
CA PRO A 19 -1.65 3.54 -19.95
C PRO A 19 -1.60 3.44 -18.42
N THR A 20 -1.50 2.21 -17.93
CA THR A 20 -1.35 1.81 -16.52
C THR A 20 0.01 2.29 -15.98
N PHE A 21 0.24 3.61 -15.93
CA PHE A 21 1.48 4.20 -15.41
C PHE A 21 1.57 4.21 -13.87
N ALA A 22 0.55 3.74 -13.15
CA ALA A 22 0.47 3.91 -11.69
C ALA A 22 1.31 2.92 -10.87
N GLN A 23 1.91 1.89 -11.49
CA GLN A 23 2.44 0.77 -10.70
C GLN A 23 3.91 0.90 -10.27
N ASN A 24 4.70 1.78 -10.90
CA ASN A 24 6.15 1.83 -10.67
C ASN A 24 6.67 3.16 -10.10
N LEU A 25 5.80 4.01 -9.54
CA LEU A 25 6.27 5.24 -8.89
C LEU A 25 7.19 4.93 -7.69
N PRO A 26 8.34 5.62 -7.56
CA PRO A 26 9.22 5.48 -6.42
C PRO A 26 8.47 5.86 -5.14
N PHE A 27 8.79 5.20 -4.03
CA PHE A 27 8.06 5.38 -2.77
C PHE A 27 7.99 6.86 -2.31
N SER A 28 9.01 7.65 -2.62
CA SER A 28 9.07 9.10 -2.34
C SER A 28 7.99 9.93 -3.04
N GLN A 29 7.45 9.45 -4.17
CA GLN A 29 6.46 10.15 -5.00
C GLN A 29 5.01 9.71 -4.75
N LEU A 30 4.80 8.75 -3.84
CA LEU A 30 3.47 8.27 -3.50
C LEU A 30 2.73 9.24 -2.56
N THR A 31 1.40 9.33 -2.72
CA THR A 31 0.54 10.00 -1.74
C THR A 31 0.57 9.25 -0.41
N LYS A 32 0.14 9.92 0.67
CA LYS A 32 0.06 9.28 1.99
C LYS A 32 -0.81 8.01 1.96
N GLU A 33 -1.95 8.06 1.29
CA GLU A 33 -2.89 6.93 1.18
C GLU A 33 -2.25 5.76 0.44
N GLN A 34 -1.48 6.03 -0.62
CA GLN A 34 -0.77 5.00 -1.37
C GLN A 34 0.35 4.36 -0.54
N LYS A 35 1.07 5.15 0.27
CA LYS A 35 2.10 4.64 1.19
C LYS A 35 1.49 3.78 2.28
N ASP A 36 0.41 4.26 2.90
CA ASP A 36 -0.34 3.52 3.91
C ASP A 36 -0.88 2.20 3.34
N GLU A 37 -1.40 2.20 2.12
CA GLU A 37 -1.85 0.98 1.44
C GLU A 37 -0.72 -0.02 1.20
N ARG A 38 0.44 0.43 0.70
CA ARG A 38 1.61 -0.45 0.52
C ARG A 38 2.10 -1.01 1.86
N CYS A 39 2.14 -0.18 2.90
CA CYS A 39 2.46 -0.64 4.25
C CYS A 39 1.44 -1.66 4.78
N ARG A 40 0.14 -1.48 4.50
CA ARG A 40 -0.90 -2.45 4.86
C ARG A 40 -0.70 -3.79 4.17
N GLN A 41 -0.41 -3.77 2.86
CA GLN A 41 -0.16 -4.97 2.08
C GLN A 41 1.09 -5.73 2.56
N ALA A 42 2.16 -5.01 2.92
CA ALA A 42 3.43 -5.63 3.33
C ALA A 42 3.46 -6.05 4.82
N CYS A 43 2.82 -5.28 5.71
CA CYS A 43 3.00 -5.36 7.17
C CYS A 43 1.72 -5.67 7.95
N GLY A 44 0.60 -5.88 7.26
CA GLY A 44 -0.69 -6.28 7.82
C GLY A 44 -1.79 -5.24 7.61
N HIS A 45 -3.03 -5.67 7.39
CA HIS A 45 -4.09 -4.81 6.85
C HIS A 45 -4.85 -3.93 7.85
N LYS A 46 -4.66 -4.13 9.16
CA LYS A 46 -5.45 -3.47 10.23
C LYS A 46 -4.58 -2.59 11.12
N GLY A 47 -5.09 -1.44 11.53
CA GLY A 47 -4.44 -0.52 12.47
C GLY A 47 -4.11 0.83 11.84
N PHE A 48 -3.25 1.59 12.51
CA PHE A 48 -2.76 2.89 12.07
C PHE A 48 -1.32 2.76 11.58
N PHE A 49 -1.04 3.36 10.43
CA PHE A 49 0.23 3.19 9.75
C PHE A 49 0.93 4.54 9.58
N TYR A 50 2.25 4.50 9.67
CA TYR A 50 3.12 5.60 9.28
C TYR A 50 4.40 5.03 8.70
N ASP A 51 4.79 5.54 7.54
CA ASP A 51 6.04 5.21 6.90
C ASP A 51 7.14 6.20 7.24
N ARG A 52 8.38 5.73 7.18
CA ARG A 52 9.59 6.56 7.15
C ARG A 52 10.70 5.84 6.41
N MET A 53 11.67 6.60 5.90
CA MET A 53 12.90 6.01 5.39
C MET A 53 13.64 5.32 6.55
N GLY A 54 14.14 4.12 6.29
CA GLY A 54 15.03 3.41 7.19
C GLY A 54 16.48 3.87 7.03
N ALA A 55 17.39 3.23 7.78
CA ALA A 55 18.83 3.52 7.76
C ALA A 55 19.71 2.26 7.73
N LYS A 56 19.10 1.08 7.89
CA LYS A 56 19.78 -0.21 8.00
C LYS A 56 20.34 -0.68 6.66
N PHE A 57 19.65 -0.40 5.55
CA PHE A 57 20.04 -0.85 4.21
C PHE A 57 20.47 0.34 3.34
N ALA A 58 21.42 1.13 3.85
CA ALA A 58 21.87 2.38 3.21
C ALA A 58 20.73 3.36 2.89
N GLY A 59 19.65 3.30 3.68
CA GLY A 59 18.45 4.13 3.50
C GLY A 59 17.56 3.69 2.34
N GLN A 60 17.72 2.47 1.83
CA GLN A 60 16.90 1.94 0.74
C GLN A 60 15.60 1.30 1.23
N GLU A 61 15.51 0.94 2.51
CA GLU A 61 14.29 0.35 3.06
C GLU A 61 13.27 1.38 3.52
N ILE A 62 12.02 0.96 3.46
CA ILE A 62 10.91 1.67 4.05
C ILE A 62 10.56 1.02 5.37
N VAL A 63 10.55 1.80 6.45
CA VAL A 63 10.07 1.36 7.76
C VAL A 63 8.59 1.70 7.87
N CYS A 64 7.74 0.69 7.75
CA CYS A 64 6.31 0.78 8.01
C CYS A 64 6.08 0.52 9.50
N THR A 65 5.65 1.55 10.22
CA THR A 65 5.30 1.39 11.61
C THR A 65 3.79 1.30 11.78
N ARG A 66 3.36 0.29 12.53
CA ARG A 66 1.96 -0.10 12.69
C ARG A 66 1.56 -0.06 14.17
N TYR A 67 0.51 0.69 14.48
CA TYR A 67 -0.19 0.63 15.76
C TYR A 67 -1.50 -0.16 15.61
N PRO A 68 -1.65 -1.31 16.28
CA PRO A 68 -2.93 -2.03 16.33
C PRO A 68 -4.12 -1.18 16.80
N ASP A 69 -3.89 -0.33 17.80
CA ASP A 69 -4.89 0.47 18.51
C ASP A 69 -4.58 1.99 18.44
N PRO A 70 -5.62 2.86 18.50
CA PRO A 70 -5.49 4.31 18.29
C PRO A 70 -4.72 5.03 19.39
N CYS A 71 -4.51 4.41 20.55
CA CYS A 71 -3.74 4.98 21.65
C CYS A 71 -2.24 5.18 21.29
N GLY A 72 -1.79 4.62 20.17
CA GLY A 72 -0.50 4.92 19.56
C GLY A 72 0.67 4.65 20.50
N TYR A 73 1.60 5.61 20.58
CA TYR A 73 2.78 5.49 21.42
C TYR A 73 2.46 5.37 22.92
N ASN A 74 1.39 6.03 23.41
CA ASN A 74 1.05 6.09 24.84
C ASN A 74 0.71 4.72 25.45
N CYS A 75 0.26 3.78 24.63
CA CYS A 75 -0.04 2.40 25.06
C CYS A 75 0.97 1.39 24.50
N THR A 76 2.02 1.84 23.81
CA THR A 76 3.04 0.96 23.25
C THR A 76 4.00 0.52 24.37
N LYS A 77 4.09 -0.79 24.57
CA LYS A 77 4.98 -1.43 25.55
C LYS A 77 6.23 -2.04 24.94
N GLY A 78 6.25 -2.19 23.62
CA GLY A 78 7.35 -2.79 22.91
C GLY A 78 7.10 -2.80 21.41
N TRP A 79 8.07 -3.35 20.67
CA TRP A 79 8.06 -3.38 19.22
C TRP A 79 8.40 -4.77 18.70
N ASN A 80 7.55 -5.31 17.83
CA ASN A 80 7.86 -6.48 17.01
C ASN A 80 8.42 -5.99 15.67
N ILE A 81 9.70 -6.23 15.41
CA ILE A 81 10.40 -5.75 14.22
C ILE A 81 10.69 -6.91 13.27
N ARG A 82 10.25 -6.78 12.03
CA ARG A 82 10.52 -7.71 10.93
C ARG A 82 11.22 -6.96 9.82
N TYR A 83 12.51 -7.21 9.64
CA TYR A 83 13.34 -6.46 8.69
C TYR A 83 13.07 -6.87 7.24
N ALA A 84 13.23 -5.92 6.33
CA ALA A 84 13.11 -6.09 4.88
C ALA A 84 13.82 -7.36 4.35
N GLU A 85 15.07 -7.59 4.77
CA GLU A 85 15.86 -8.78 4.40
C GLU A 85 15.16 -10.11 4.71
N SER A 86 14.44 -10.18 5.83
CA SER A 86 13.77 -11.42 6.26
C SER A 86 12.54 -11.76 5.41
N LEU A 87 12.09 -10.84 4.55
CA LEU A 87 10.86 -10.96 3.78
C LEU A 87 11.04 -10.93 2.26
N GLY A 88 12.27 -10.78 1.76
CA GLY A 88 12.52 -10.60 0.33
C GLY A 88 11.81 -9.37 -0.26
N ASN A 89 11.49 -8.38 0.57
CA ASN A 89 10.82 -7.14 0.18
C ASN A 89 11.50 -5.94 0.85
N PRO A 90 11.40 -4.70 0.32
CA PRO A 90 12.11 -3.55 0.86
C PRO A 90 11.47 -2.96 2.15
N TYR A 91 10.49 -3.63 2.74
CA TYR A 91 9.72 -3.11 3.87
C TYR A 91 10.18 -3.72 5.20
N THR A 92 10.67 -2.88 6.09
CA THR A 92 10.82 -3.22 7.50
C THR A 92 9.50 -2.92 8.23
N CYS A 93 8.88 -3.94 8.80
CA CYS A 93 7.66 -3.80 9.58
C CYS A 93 8.00 -3.62 11.06
N GLN A 94 7.62 -2.49 11.63
CA GLN A 94 7.72 -2.22 13.06
C GLN A 94 6.29 -2.21 13.64
N THR A 95 5.89 -3.24 14.37
CA THR A 95 4.52 -3.33 14.93
C THR A 95 4.56 -3.06 16.42
N ALA A 96 3.75 -2.11 16.88
CA ALA A 96 3.61 -1.81 18.30
C ALA A 96 2.95 -2.99 19.03
N VAL A 97 3.53 -3.37 20.15
CA VAL A 97 2.90 -4.25 21.14
C VAL A 97 2.17 -3.35 22.12
N GLN A 98 0.84 -3.42 22.10
CA GLN A 98 -0.04 -2.61 22.93
C GLN A 98 -0.81 -3.50 23.93
N ASN A 99 -1.32 -2.87 24.98
CA ASN A 99 -2.04 -3.49 26.09
C ASN A 99 -3.49 -3.82 25.76
#